data_AF-T1C172-F1
#
_entry.id   AF-T1C172-F1
#
_cell.length_a   1.000
_cell.length_b   1.000
_cell.length_c   1.000
_cell.angle_alpha   90.00
_cell.angle_beta   90.00
_cell.angle_gamma   90.00
#
_symmetry.space_group_name_H-M   'P 1'
#
loop_
_entity.id
_entity.type
_entity.pdbx_description
1 polymer ?
#
loop_
_entity_poly.entity_id
_entity_poly.type
_entity_poly.pdbx_seq_one_letter_code
_entity_poly.pdbx_strand_id
1 'polypeptide(L)'
;MIQAHDIGLRIRRDAGEPLGFEVWVGGGLGRQPILAQRVREFLPAEELFAYLEAVLRVYNRLGRRDNIHKARIKILVKTLGVERIREMIEQEWRSGRERSPRLTPEQLARMHAHFEPPPYETRSDMDPTCGREAPFLAWYRYNTRAHRVSGYRAVFLSLKAHGRNPGDITAGQMEAVADLAEELSFGEVRTTHDQNLVLADVPQSELYRL
;
A
#
# COMPACT_ATOMS: atom_id res chain seq x y z
N MET A 1 7.46 0.34 4.68
CA MET A 1 8.79 -0.09 4.19
C MET A 1 8.65 -1.36 3.38
N ILE A 2 8.95 -1.36 2.07
CA ILE A 2 8.73 -2.54 1.20
C ILE A 2 9.52 -3.79 1.64
N GLN A 3 10.68 -3.61 2.27
CA GLN A 3 11.54 -4.70 2.73
C GLN A 3 11.02 -5.41 3.99
N ALA A 4 9.96 -4.91 4.61
CA ALA A 4 9.31 -5.59 5.74
C ALA A 4 8.35 -6.70 5.29
N HIS A 5 8.06 -6.82 3.99
CA HIS A 5 7.08 -7.76 3.45
C HIS A 5 7.74 -9.05 2.95
N ASP A 6 6.97 -10.13 2.95
CA ASP A 6 7.39 -11.43 2.41
C ASP A 6 7.83 -11.30 0.94
N ILE A 7 7.06 -10.52 0.15
CA ILE A 7 7.39 -10.06 -1.20
C ILE A 7 7.18 -8.55 -1.25
N GLY A 8 8.22 -7.80 -1.64
CA GLY A 8 8.18 -6.37 -1.85
C GLY A 8 8.35 -6.03 -3.32
N LEU A 9 7.44 -5.22 -3.86
CA LEU A 9 7.50 -4.73 -5.24
C LEU A 9 7.73 -3.22 -5.22
N ARG A 10 8.76 -2.76 -5.92
CA ARG A 10 8.97 -1.33 -6.19
C ARG A 10 8.77 -1.09 -7.67
N ILE A 11 7.82 -0.21 -8.00
CA ILE A 11 7.57 0.19 -9.38
C ILE A 11 8.81 0.92 -9.92
N ARG A 12 9.24 0.51 -11.12
CA ARG A 12 10.24 1.18 -11.94
C ARG A 12 9.52 1.75 -13.16
N ARG A 13 9.48 3.08 -13.24
CA ARG A 13 8.79 3.82 -14.31
C ARG A 13 9.59 5.07 -14.64
N ASP A 14 10.79 4.85 -15.16
CA ASP A 14 11.67 5.91 -15.65
C ASP A 14 11.17 6.40 -17.03
N ALA A 15 11.34 7.68 -17.34
CA ALA A 15 10.78 8.27 -18.56
C ALA A 15 11.38 7.61 -19.82
N GLY A 16 10.53 7.02 -20.66
CA GLY A 16 10.96 6.29 -21.87
C GLY A 16 11.33 4.83 -21.63
N GLU A 17 11.37 4.34 -20.39
CA GLU A 17 11.59 2.93 -20.08
C GLU A 17 10.26 2.15 -19.96
N PRO A 18 10.25 0.85 -20.30
CA PRO A 18 9.08 0.01 -20.07
C PRO A 18 8.77 -0.10 -18.58
N LEU A 19 7.48 -0.11 -18.24
CA LEU A 19 7.02 -0.33 -16.87
C LEU A 19 7.55 -1.67 -16.35
N GLY A 20 8.14 -1.64 -15.16
CA GLY A 20 8.62 -2.84 -14.50
C GLY A 20 8.69 -2.73 -13.00
N PHE A 21 9.31 -3.73 -12.39
CA PHE A 21 9.38 -3.88 -10.95
C PHE A 21 10.77 -4.30 -10.50
N GLU A 22 11.26 -3.68 -9.44
CA GLU A 22 12.31 -4.27 -8.60
C GLU A 22 11.64 -5.19 -7.58
N VAL A 23 12.13 -6.42 -7.44
CA VAL A 23 11.52 -7.48 -6.63
C VAL A 23 12.41 -7.85 -5.45
N TRP A 24 11.81 -7.81 -4.25
CA TRP A 24 12.42 -8.12 -2.97
C TRP A 24 11.68 -9.30 -2.33
N VAL A 25 12.40 -10.24 -1.71
CA VAL A 25 11.79 -11.42 -1.07
C VAL A 25 12.43 -11.70 0.29
N GLY A 26 11.63 -12.19 1.24
CA GLY A 26 12.11 -12.70 2.53
C GLY A 26 12.12 -11.68 3.67
N GLY A 27 11.25 -10.68 3.64
CA GLY A 27 11.10 -9.71 4.74
C GLY A 27 10.15 -10.16 5.84
N GLY A 28 10.24 -9.52 7.01
CA GLY A 28 9.24 -9.65 8.06
C GLY A 28 9.72 -9.21 9.44
N LEU A 29 8.90 -8.41 10.13
CA LEU A 29 9.23 -7.77 11.42
C LEU A 29 8.76 -8.53 12.68
N GLY A 30 8.32 -9.79 12.55
CA GLY A 30 8.02 -10.63 13.73
C GLY A 30 9.25 -10.90 14.60
N ARG A 31 9.14 -11.80 15.58
CA ARG A 31 10.16 -12.11 16.62
C ARG A 31 11.63 -11.94 16.23
N GLN A 32 12.04 -12.49 15.08
CA GLN A 32 13.33 -12.18 14.48
C GLN A 32 13.13 -11.25 13.27
N PRO A 33 13.44 -9.94 13.37
CA PRO A 33 13.29 -9.03 12.26
C PRO A 33 14.33 -9.34 11.18
N ILE A 34 13.87 -9.46 9.93
CA ILE A 34 14.71 -9.68 8.76
C ILE A 34 14.17 -8.79 7.64
N LEU A 35 15.05 -8.05 6.96
CA LEU A 35 14.69 -7.29 5.78
C LEU A 35 14.74 -8.19 4.55
N ALA A 36 13.77 -8.01 3.66
CA ALA A 36 13.75 -8.68 2.36
C ALA A 36 15.02 -8.33 1.58
N GLN A 37 15.51 -9.30 0.82
CA GLN A 37 16.67 -9.15 -0.04
C GLN A 37 16.23 -9.06 -1.50
N ARG A 38 16.95 -8.26 -2.29
CA ARG A 38 16.62 -8.06 -3.70
C ARG A 38 16.93 -9.34 -4.48
N VAL A 39 15.90 -9.89 -5.10
CA VAL A 39 16.03 -11.07 -5.97
C VAL A 39 16.10 -10.67 -7.44
N ARG A 40 15.50 -9.53 -7.83
CA ARG A 40 15.53 -9.05 -9.20
C ARG A 40 15.51 -7.53 -9.26
N GLU A 41 16.40 -6.97 -10.07
CA GLU A 41 16.54 -5.51 -10.22
C GLU A 41 15.45 -4.93 -11.13
N PHE A 42 15.12 -5.66 -12.19
CA PHE A 42 14.10 -5.29 -13.15
C PHE A 42 13.33 -6.52 -13.66
N LEU A 43 12.01 -6.48 -13.46
CA LEU A 43 11.04 -7.43 -13.98
C LEU A 43 10.06 -6.66 -14.86
N PRO A 44 9.94 -6.97 -16.16
CA PRO A 44 8.93 -6.37 -17.02
C PRO A 44 7.52 -6.59 -16.45
N ALA A 45 6.64 -5.59 -16.55
CA ALA A 45 5.32 -5.66 -15.93
C ALA A 45 4.49 -6.88 -16.37
N GLU A 46 4.61 -7.26 -17.65
CA GLU A 46 3.91 -8.43 -18.21
C GLU A 46 4.27 -9.75 -17.52
N GLU A 47 5.47 -9.85 -16.94
CA GLU A 47 5.99 -11.05 -16.29
C GLU A 47 5.68 -11.08 -14.78
N LEU A 48 4.98 -10.06 -14.25
CA LEU A 48 4.73 -9.92 -12.82
C LEU A 48 4.08 -11.15 -12.19
N PHE A 49 2.96 -11.61 -12.74
CA PHE A 49 2.22 -12.74 -12.16
C PHE A 49 3.02 -14.03 -12.23
N ALA A 50 3.68 -14.31 -13.36
CA ALA A 50 4.55 -15.47 -13.53
C ALA A 50 5.69 -15.50 -12.49
N TYR A 51 6.29 -14.34 -12.21
CA TYR A 51 7.37 -14.25 -11.25
C TYR A 51 6.89 -14.41 -9.81
N LEU A 52 5.76 -13.79 -9.45
CA LEU A 52 5.14 -13.97 -8.13
C LEU A 52 4.75 -15.44 -7.88
N GLU A 53 4.18 -16.10 -8.88
CA GLU A 53 3.92 -17.54 -8.82
C GLU A 53 5.20 -18.35 -8.59
N ALA A 54 6.30 -18.03 -9.29
CA ALA A 54 7.57 -18.72 -9.10
C ALA A 54 8.09 -18.57 -7.66
N VAL A 55 8.03 -17.36 -7.08
CA VAL A 55 8.38 -17.13 -5.66
C VAL A 55 7.52 -17.99 -4.75
N LEU A 56 6.20 -18.00 -4.97
CA LEU A 56 5.26 -18.79 -4.16
C LEU A 56 5.50 -20.30 -4.30
N ARG A 57 5.81 -20.80 -5.50
CA ARG A 57 6.09 -22.23 -5.75
C ARG A 57 7.39 -22.67 -5.06
N VAL A 58 8.45 -21.87 -5.16
CA VAL A 58 9.72 -22.13 -4.45
C VAL A 58 9.48 -22.19 -2.94
N TYR A 59 8.75 -21.21 -2.39
CA TYR A 59 8.39 -21.20 -0.97
C TYR A 59 7.51 -22.41 -0.59
N ASN A 60 6.50 -22.74 -1.39
CA ASN A 60 5.60 -23.86 -1.10
C ASN A 60 6.33 -25.21 -1.10
N ARG A 61 7.36 -25.37 -1.95
CA ARG A 61 8.17 -26.59 -2.08
C ARG A 61 9.18 -26.75 -0.94
N LEU A 62 9.80 -25.65 -0.51
CA LEU A 62 10.95 -25.69 0.41
C LEU A 62 10.67 -25.14 1.82
N GLY A 63 9.55 -24.45 1.98
CA GLY A 63 9.12 -23.88 3.25
C GLY A 63 8.89 -24.95 4.30
N ARG A 64 9.40 -24.73 5.49
CA ARG A 64 9.22 -25.64 6.62
C ARG A 64 7.76 -25.66 7.09
N ARG A 65 7.23 -26.85 7.34
CA ARG A 65 5.87 -27.06 7.89
C ARG A 65 5.87 -27.77 9.24
N ASP A 66 7.04 -28.23 9.67
CA ASP A 66 7.25 -28.97 10.92
C ASP A 66 7.38 -28.04 12.14
N ASN A 67 7.74 -26.77 11.94
CA ASN A 67 7.85 -25.79 13.02
C ASN A 67 7.31 -24.42 12.59
N ILE A 68 6.21 -24.01 13.22
CA ILE A 68 5.49 -22.75 12.92
C ILE A 68 6.40 -21.51 13.06
N HIS A 69 7.37 -21.53 13.97
CA HIS A 69 8.29 -20.41 14.20
C HIS A 69 9.38 -20.31 13.12
N LYS A 70 9.55 -21.37 12.32
CA LYS A 70 10.51 -21.43 11.20
C LYS A 70 9.83 -21.50 9.84
N ALA A 71 8.50 -21.43 9.79
CA ALA A 71 7.73 -21.63 8.57
C ALA A 71 7.77 -20.44 7.61
N ARG A 72 7.98 -19.20 8.10
CA ARG A 72 7.94 -17.97 7.28
C ARG A 72 9.05 -17.94 6.22
N ILE A 73 8.75 -17.40 5.03
CA ILE A 73 9.69 -17.30 3.90
C ILE A 73 11.00 -16.58 4.24
N LYS A 74 10.98 -15.60 5.16
CA LYS A 74 12.21 -14.94 5.65
C LYS A 74 13.23 -15.91 6.24
N ILE A 75 12.76 -17.00 6.87
CA ILE A 75 13.63 -18.04 7.42
C ILE A 75 14.21 -18.89 6.30
N LEU A 76 13.39 -19.27 5.32
CA LEU A 76 13.86 -19.99 4.12
C LEU A 76 14.95 -19.20 3.39
N VAL A 77 14.72 -17.91 3.11
CA VAL A 77 15.68 -17.05 2.42
C VAL A 77 16.97 -16.89 3.23
N LYS A 78 16.86 -16.72 4.54
CA LYS A 78 18.03 -16.64 5.42
C LYS A 78 18.83 -17.95 5.43
N THR A 79 18.17 -19.10 5.44
CA THR A 79 18.84 -20.41 5.52
C THR A 79 19.50 -20.81 4.21
N LEU A 80 18.85 -20.59 3.07
CA LEU A 80 19.40 -20.96 1.76
C LEU A 80 20.34 -19.90 1.18
N GLY A 81 20.19 -18.64 1.61
CA GLY A 81 20.89 -17.49 1.03
C GLY A 81 20.18 -16.93 -0.20
N VAL A 82 20.31 -15.62 -0.41
CA VAL A 82 19.60 -14.90 -1.49
C VAL A 82 19.99 -15.39 -2.88
N GLU A 83 21.27 -15.71 -3.10
CA GLU A 83 21.77 -16.19 -4.40
C GLU A 83 21.08 -17.49 -4.81
N ARG A 84 21.02 -18.46 -3.90
CA ARG A 84 20.36 -19.74 -4.17
C ARG A 84 18.87 -19.59 -4.38
N ILE A 85 18.22 -18.74 -3.60
CA ILE A 85 16.80 -18.41 -3.77
C ILE A 85 16.54 -17.76 -5.12
N ARG A 86 17.37 -16.80 -5.53
CA ARG A 86 17.27 -16.14 -6.82
C ARG A 86 17.36 -17.16 -7.95
N GLU A 87 18.36 -18.05 -7.92
CA GLU A 87 18.50 -19.11 -8.92
C GLU A 87 17.24 -20.00 -9.00
N MET A 88 16.72 -20.44 -7.86
CA MET A 88 15.53 -21.30 -7.82
C MET A 88 14.28 -20.59 -8.36
N ILE A 89 14.09 -19.31 -8.02
CA ILE A 89 12.98 -18.50 -8.55
C ILE A 89 13.13 -18.34 -10.06
N GLU A 90 14.32 -18.03 -10.57
CA GLU A 90 14.56 -17.86 -12.01
C GLU A 90 14.33 -19.17 -12.79
N GLN A 91 14.72 -20.32 -12.22
CA GLN A 91 14.45 -21.64 -12.81
C GLN A 91 12.95 -21.93 -12.87
N GLU A 92 12.24 -21.75 -11.75
CA GLU A 92 10.80 -21.97 -11.68
C GLU A 92 10.04 -21.01 -12.62
N TRP A 93 10.40 -19.73 -12.65
CA TRP A 93 9.84 -18.72 -13.54
C TRP A 93 10.03 -19.11 -15.01
N ARG A 94 11.25 -19.43 -15.45
CA ARG A 94 11.49 -19.87 -16.85
C ARG A 94 10.66 -21.08 -17.24
N SER A 95 10.50 -22.04 -16.32
CA SER A 95 9.73 -23.27 -16.59
C SER A 95 8.22 -23.06 -16.68
N GLY A 96 7.69 -22.01 -16.03
CA GLY A 96 6.26 -21.81 -15.81
C GLY A 96 5.66 -20.57 -16.46
N ARG A 97 6.48 -19.61 -16.90
CA ARG A 97 6.01 -18.28 -17.33
C ARG A 97 5.03 -18.30 -18.50
N GLU A 98 5.13 -19.27 -19.40
CA GLU A 98 4.22 -19.37 -20.55
C GLU A 98 2.81 -19.81 -20.16
N ARG A 99 2.66 -20.48 -19.02
CA ARG A 99 1.36 -20.94 -18.49
C ARG A 99 0.71 -19.91 -17.58
N SER A 100 1.47 -18.92 -17.12
CA SER A 100 0.98 -17.87 -16.22
C SER A 100 0.28 -16.78 -17.02
N PRO A 101 -0.78 -16.15 -16.48
CA PRO A 101 -1.37 -14.99 -17.12
C PRO A 101 -0.31 -13.88 -17.22
N ARG A 102 -0.24 -13.23 -18.38
CA ARG A 102 0.53 -11.99 -18.51
C ARG A 102 -0.24 -10.84 -17.87
N LEU A 103 0.44 -9.72 -17.65
CA LEU A 103 -0.18 -8.43 -17.38
C LEU A 103 -0.02 -7.55 -18.62
N THR A 104 -0.79 -7.86 -19.66
CA THR A 104 -0.76 -7.13 -20.94
C THR A 104 -1.31 -5.70 -20.77
N PRO A 105 -1.02 -4.79 -21.71
CA PRO A 105 -1.60 -3.44 -21.70
C PRO A 105 -3.13 -3.44 -21.61
N GLU A 106 -3.81 -4.38 -22.25
CA GLU A 106 -5.28 -4.50 -22.22
C GLU A 106 -5.78 -4.93 -20.85
N GLN A 107 -5.08 -5.87 -20.19
CA GLN A 107 -5.43 -6.27 -18.82
C GLN A 107 -5.18 -5.14 -17.84
N LEU A 108 -4.08 -4.41 -17.99
CA LEU A 108 -3.77 -3.24 -17.17
C LEU A 108 -4.82 -2.14 -17.37
N ALA A 109 -5.21 -1.84 -18.61
CA ALA A 109 -6.26 -0.87 -18.93
C ALA A 109 -7.60 -1.27 -18.32
N ARG A 110 -8.00 -2.54 -18.43
CA ARG A 110 -9.21 -3.07 -17.79
C ARG A 110 -9.17 -2.89 -16.27
N MET A 111 -8.05 -3.21 -15.62
CA MET A 111 -7.90 -3.03 -14.18
C MET A 111 -7.98 -1.54 -13.80
N HIS A 112 -7.32 -0.68 -14.57
CA HIS A 112 -7.33 0.77 -14.36
C HIS A 112 -8.73 1.37 -14.46
N ALA A 113 -9.59 0.85 -15.35
CA ALA A 113 -10.97 1.30 -15.49
C ALA A 113 -11.84 1.08 -14.24
N HIS A 114 -11.41 0.25 -13.28
CA HIS A 114 -12.10 0.09 -12.00
C HIS A 114 -11.68 1.13 -10.95
N PHE A 115 -10.67 1.97 -11.24
CA PHE A 115 -10.14 3.00 -10.34
C PHE A 115 -10.40 4.39 -10.92
N GLU A 116 -11.63 4.63 -11.35
CA GLU A 116 -12.04 5.97 -11.77
C GLU A 116 -11.96 6.94 -10.59
N PRO A 117 -11.40 8.14 -10.79
CA PRO A 117 -11.42 9.16 -9.74
C PRO A 117 -12.87 9.51 -9.40
N PRO A 118 -13.16 9.87 -8.13
CA PRO A 118 -14.45 10.44 -7.76
C PRO A 118 -14.83 11.64 -8.65
N PRO A 119 -16.13 11.94 -8.79
CA PRO A 119 -16.62 13.06 -9.59
C PRO A 119 -16.35 14.40 -8.87
N TYR A 120 -15.08 14.80 -8.83
CA TYR A 120 -14.65 16.04 -8.20
C TYR A 120 -15.27 17.26 -8.88
N GLU A 121 -15.63 18.24 -8.05
CA GLU A 121 -16.02 19.55 -8.54
C GLU A 121 -14.79 20.36 -8.96
N THR A 122 -14.94 21.17 -10.01
CA THR A 122 -13.90 22.12 -10.41
C THR A 122 -13.82 23.24 -9.38
N ARG A 123 -12.83 23.16 -8.50
CA ARG A 123 -12.55 24.13 -7.43
C ARG A 123 -11.12 24.66 -7.56
N SER A 124 -10.89 25.85 -7.01
CA SER A 124 -9.54 26.39 -6.84
C SER A 124 -9.05 26.17 -5.41
N ASP A 125 -7.74 26.02 -5.25
CA ASP A 125 -7.15 26.00 -3.91
C ASP A 125 -7.41 27.31 -3.18
N MET A 126 -7.76 27.17 -1.90
CA MET A 126 -7.97 28.27 -0.97
C MET A 126 -7.11 28.06 0.28
N ASP A 127 -6.92 29.13 1.05
CA ASP A 127 -6.29 29.04 2.36
C ASP A 127 -7.36 28.88 3.45
N PRO A 128 -7.64 27.65 3.94
CA PRO A 128 -8.63 27.44 5.00
C PRO A 128 -8.16 27.99 6.35
N THR A 129 -6.89 28.39 6.47
CA THR A 129 -6.30 28.85 7.74
C THR A 129 -6.44 30.35 7.97
N CYS A 130 -6.78 31.11 6.92
CA CYS A 130 -6.91 32.55 7.00
C CYS A 130 -7.96 32.97 8.05
N GLY A 131 -7.52 33.79 9.02
CA GLY A 131 -8.39 34.29 10.10
C GLY A 131 -8.82 33.25 11.13
N ARG A 132 -8.22 32.05 11.16
CA ARG A 132 -8.58 30.97 12.09
C ARG A 132 -7.74 30.95 13.36
N GLU A 133 -8.34 30.42 14.41
CA GLU A 133 -7.77 30.28 15.74
C GLU A 133 -6.68 29.20 15.84
N ALA A 134 -5.78 29.37 16.81
CA ALA A 134 -4.63 28.48 17.00
C ALA A 134 -4.97 26.97 17.10
N PRO A 135 -6.07 26.54 17.76
CA PRO A 135 -6.48 25.13 17.76
C PRO A 135 -6.72 24.57 16.36
N PHE A 136 -7.43 25.29 15.49
CA PHE A 136 -7.69 24.86 14.12
C PHE A 136 -6.41 24.83 13.30
N LEU A 137 -5.54 25.84 13.45
CA LEU A 137 -4.24 25.87 12.77
C LEU A 137 -3.38 24.65 13.12
N ALA A 138 -3.39 24.23 14.39
CA ALA A 138 -2.72 23.03 14.84
C ALA A 138 -3.35 21.76 14.24
N TRP A 139 -4.68 21.64 14.30
CA TRP A 139 -5.40 20.52 13.68
C TRP A 139 -5.11 20.42 12.19
N TYR A 140 -5.20 21.52 11.45
CA TYR A 140 -4.94 21.57 10.01
C TYR A 140 -3.52 21.08 9.67
N ARG A 141 -2.53 21.55 10.43
CA ARG A 141 -1.12 21.16 10.26
C ARG A 141 -0.89 19.67 10.46
N TYR A 142 -1.46 19.09 11.52
CA TYR A 142 -1.15 17.71 11.90
C TYR A 142 -2.04 16.69 11.21
N ASN A 143 -3.32 17.02 11.01
CA ASN A 143 -4.35 16.08 10.55
C ASN A 143 -4.71 16.24 9.07
N THR A 144 -4.11 17.17 8.31
CA THR A 144 -4.40 17.28 6.87
C THR A 144 -3.16 17.16 6.00
N ARG A 145 -3.34 16.72 4.75
CA ARG A 145 -2.31 16.73 3.70
C ARG A 145 -2.89 17.31 2.42
N ALA A 146 -2.03 17.92 1.62
CA ALA A 146 -2.42 18.42 0.30
C ALA A 146 -2.91 17.27 -0.57
N HIS A 147 -3.99 17.52 -1.33
CA HIS A 147 -4.48 16.59 -2.32
C HIS A 147 -3.95 16.96 -3.71
N ARG A 148 -3.96 16.01 -4.64
CA ARG A 148 -3.55 16.25 -6.03
C ARG A 148 -4.59 17.02 -6.85
N VAL A 149 -5.85 16.96 -6.42
CA VAL A 149 -6.98 17.69 -7.02
C VAL A 149 -7.12 19.02 -6.29
N SER A 150 -7.11 20.12 -7.04
CA SER A 150 -7.21 21.47 -6.49
C SER A 150 -8.54 21.68 -5.75
N GLY A 151 -8.49 22.40 -4.63
CA GLY A 151 -9.65 22.65 -3.78
C GLY A 151 -9.99 21.50 -2.83
N TYR A 152 -9.21 20.41 -2.81
CA TYR A 152 -9.40 19.25 -1.93
C TYR A 152 -8.19 18.99 -1.03
N ARG A 153 -8.39 18.27 0.07
CA ARG A 153 -7.35 17.80 1.01
C ARG A 153 -7.70 16.43 1.58
N ALA A 154 -6.66 15.68 1.95
CA ALA A 154 -6.83 14.47 2.74
C ALA A 154 -6.85 14.83 4.22
N VAL A 155 -7.83 14.32 4.96
CA VAL A 155 -8.01 14.48 6.41
C VAL A 155 -7.76 13.15 7.10
N PHE A 156 -6.88 13.16 8.10
CA PHE A 156 -6.52 12.02 8.93
C PHE A 156 -7.33 12.07 10.22
N LEU A 157 -8.12 11.03 10.48
CA LEU A 157 -8.83 10.83 11.72
C LEU A 157 -7.96 9.97 12.64
N SER A 158 -7.43 10.60 13.68
CA SER A 158 -6.52 9.95 14.63
C SER A 158 -7.29 9.03 15.59
N LEU A 159 -6.93 7.74 15.61
CA LEU A 159 -7.48 6.76 16.56
C LEU A 159 -6.51 6.48 17.72
N LYS A 160 -5.74 7.50 18.12
CA LYS A 160 -4.66 7.41 19.11
C LYS A 160 -4.96 8.24 20.36
N ALA A 161 -6.20 8.17 20.84
CA ALA A 161 -6.61 8.86 22.06
C ALA A 161 -5.84 8.33 23.27
N HIS A 162 -5.45 9.22 24.18
CA HIS A 162 -4.78 8.83 25.43
C HIS A 162 -5.62 7.82 26.23
N GLY A 163 -4.98 6.77 26.73
CA GLY A 163 -5.64 5.74 27.53
C GLY A 163 -6.46 4.72 26.72
N ARG A 164 -6.47 4.79 25.39
CA ARG A 164 -7.08 3.78 24.50
C ARG A 164 -6.02 3.09 23.65
N ASN A 165 -6.29 1.86 23.22
CA ASN A 165 -5.38 1.20 22.29
C ASN A 165 -5.45 1.90 20.93
N PRO A 166 -4.30 2.17 20.27
CA PRO A 166 -4.29 2.74 18.93
C PRO A 166 -5.11 1.92 17.94
N GLY A 167 -5.97 2.59 17.18
CA GLY A 167 -6.85 1.97 16.19
C GLY A 167 -8.20 1.52 16.73
N ASP A 168 -8.43 1.59 18.04
CA ASP A 168 -9.75 1.27 18.61
C ASP A 168 -10.76 2.37 18.28
N ILE A 169 -11.89 1.95 17.71
CA ILE A 169 -13.04 2.81 17.39
C ILE A 169 -14.32 2.10 17.84
N THR A 170 -15.27 2.83 18.42
CA THR A 170 -16.57 2.26 18.81
C THR A 170 -17.53 2.23 17.61
N ALA A 171 -18.63 1.47 17.71
CA ALA A 171 -19.67 1.44 16.67
C ALA A 171 -20.20 2.85 16.34
N GLY A 172 -20.61 3.63 17.35
CA GLY A 172 -21.10 4.99 17.12
C GLY A 172 -20.04 5.96 16.58
N GLN A 173 -18.76 5.77 16.91
CA GLN A 173 -17.69 6.55 16.28
C GLN A 173 -17.52 6.17 14.80
N MET A 174 -17.65 4.89 14.46
CA MET A 174 -17.58 4.42 13.07
C MET A 174 -18.78 4.88 12.24
N GLU A 175 -19.98 4.91 12.82
CA GLU A 175 -21.17 5.51 12.19
C GLU A 175 -20.93 6.98 11.87
N ALA A 176 -20.42 7.77 12.83
CA ALA A 176 -20.07 9.17 12.59
C ALA A 176 -19.00 9.34 11.49
N VAL A 177 -18.03 8.42 11.40
CA VAL A 177 -17.03 8.43 10.32
C VAL A 177 -17.68 8.11 8.98
N ALA A 178 -18.65 7.18 8.94
CA ALA A 178 -19.39 6.84 7.73
C ALA A 178 -20.22 8.03 7.24
N ASP A 179 -20.93 8.72 8.14
CA ASP A 179 -21.69 9.94 7.80
C ASP A 179 -20.78 11.02 7.20
N LEU A 180 -19.62 11.26 7.82
CA LEU A 180 -18.63 12.20 7.29
C LEU A 180 -18.06 11.75 5.93
N ALA A 181 -17.88 10.45 5.72
CA ALA A 181 -17.38 9.94 4.46
C ALA A 181 -18.40 10.12 3.33
N GLU A 182 -19.67 9.82 3.58
CA GLU A 182 -20.75 10.06 2.62
C GLU A 182 -20.87 11.53 2.26
N GLU A 183 -20.80 12.42 3.25
CA GLU A 183 -20.94 13.86 3.04
C GLU A 183 -19.72 14.50 2.36
N LEU A 184 -18.51 14.11 2.77
CA LEU A 184 -17.28 14.87 2.47
C LEU A 184 -16.21 14.10 1.69
N SER A 185 -16.35 12.79 1.52
CA SER A 185 -15.30 11.96 0.90
C SER A 185 -15.86 10.87 0.00
N PHE A 186 -16.99 11.16 -0.66
CA PHE A 186 -17.63 10.29 -1.66
C PHE A 186 -17.98 8.88 -1.14
N GLY A 187 -18.30 8.77 0.15
CA GLY A 187 -18.60 7.51 0.82
C GLY A 187 -17.37 6.61 1.05
N GLU A 188 -16.15 7.13 0.86
CA GLU A 188 -14.92 6.35 0.98
C GLU A 188 -14.13 6.72 2.24
N VAL A 189 -13.69 5.69 2.97
CA VAL A 189 -12.75 5.78 4.09
C VAL A 189 -11.57 4.86 3.81
N ARG A 190 -10.35 5.36 4.01
CA ARG A 190 -9.13 4.56 3.89
C ARG A 190 -8.49 4.32 5.25
N THR A 191 -7.98 3.11 5.48
CA THR A 191 -7.18 2.80 6.67
C THR A 191 -5.70 2.99 6.38
N THR A 192 -4.93 3.41 7.38
CA THR A 192 -3.47 3.55 7.26
C THR A 192 -2.74 2.42 8.00
N HIS A 193 -1.48 2.19 7.64
CA HIS A 193 -0.63 1.22 8.36
C HIS A 193 -0.34 1.64 9.81
N ASP A 194 -0.52 2.91 10.15
CA ASP A 194 -0.32 3.45 11.50
C ASP A 194 -1.64 3.55 12.28
N GLN A 195 -2.66 2.78 11.88
CA GLN A 195 -3.90 2.56 12.61
C GLN A 195 -4.78 3.82 12.73
N ASN A 196 -4.78 4.66 11.68
CA ASN A 196 -5.67 5.81 11.55
C ASN A 196 -6.64 5.60 10.37
N LEU A 197 -7.66 6.45 10.28
CA LEU A 197 -8.55 6.54 9.12
C LEU A 197 -8.25 7.81 8.32
N VAL A 198 -8.60 7.81 7.04
CA VAL A 198 -8.41 8.94 6.13
C VAL A 198 -9.67 9.15 5.31
N LEU A 199 -10.17 10.38 5.34
CA LEU A 199 -11.10 10.94 4.37
C LEU A 199 -10.23 11.61 3.30
N ALA A 200 -10.06 10.97 2.15
CA ALA A 200 -9.02 11.37 1.19
C ALA A 200 -9.42 12.61 0.37
N ASP A 201 -10.72 12.89 0.29
CA ASP A 201 -11.31 13.71 -0.75
C ASP A 201 -12.16 14.87 -0.19
N VAL A 202 -11.71 15.46 0.92
CA VAL A 202 -12.45 16.52 1.63
C VAL A 202 -12.26 17.88 0.95
N PRO A 203 -13.35 18.60 0.60
CA PRO A 203 -13.22 19.96 0.07
C PRO A 203 -12.62 20.92 1.09
N GLN A 204 -11.73 21.80 0.64
CA GLN A 204 -11.04 22.76 1.53
C GLN A 204 -11.99 23.70 2.26
N SER A 205 -13.16 24.00 1.66
CA SER A 205 -14.22 24.82 2.25
C SER A 205 -14.82 24.21 3.52
N GLU A 206 -14.84 22.87 3.61
CA GLU A 206 -15.51 22.13 4.68
C GLU A 206 -14.58 21.82 5.86
N LEU A 207 -13.28 22.06 5.73
CA LEU A 207 -12.29 21.65 6.74
C LEU A 207 -12.54 22.27 8.12
N TYR A 208 -13.07 23.49 8.19
CA TYR A 208 -13.32 24.17 9.46
C TYR A 208 -14.47 23.54 10.26
N ARG A 209 -15.32 22.74 9.62
CA ARG A 209 -16.40 22.01 10.30
C ARG A 209 -15.90 20.74 11.03
N LEU A 210 -14.69 20.27 10.70
CA LEU A 210 -14.11 19.01 11.18
C LEU A 210 -13.26 19.15 12.46
#